data_AF-A0A7J7K743-F1
#
_entry.id   AF-A0A7J7K743-F1
#
_cell.length_a   1.000
_cell.length_b   1.000
_cell.length_c   1.000
_cell.angle_alpha   90.00
_cell.angle_beta   90.00
_cell.angle_gamma   90.00
#
_symmetry.space_group_name_H-M   'P 1'
#
loop_
_entity.id
_entity.type
_entity.pdbx_description
1 polymer ?
#
loop_
_entity_poly.entity_id
_entity_poly.type
_entity_poly.pdbx_seq_one_letter_code
_entity_poly.pdbx_strand_id
1 'polypeptide(L)'
;MNLKQQWLLNAHSSKKAYQLVKDLTCTEQGHTTIIQNKEVKCLNEEQHTLKQWTEYCSELYKAKTTRNPEVLNVPPATNTDDHPILRQEVEAAIKALKKGKSAGINNIPGELVQAGREA
;
A
#
# COMPACT_ATOMS: atom_id res chain seq x y z
N MET A 1 9.97 -15.23 -36.56
CA MET A 1 10.65 -14.41 -35.53
C MET A 1 10.90 -13.03 -36.12
N ASN A 2 10.50 -11.95 -35.43
CA ASN A 2 10.42 -10.60 -36.02
C ASN A 2 11.79 -9.90 -35.99
N LEU A 3 12.15 -9.18 -37.07
CA LEU A 3 13.43 -8.46 -37.23
C LEU A 3 13.76 -7.51 -36.06
N LYS A 4 12.76 -6.93 -35.39
CA LYS A 4 12.97 -6.09 -34.20
C LYS A 4 13.49 -6.88 -32.99
N GLN A 5 13.08 -8.14 -32.85
CA GLN A 5 13.49 -9.02 -31.75
C GLN A 5 14.97 -9.43 -31.90
N GLN A 6 15.42 -9.62 -33.14
CA GLN A 6 16.80 -10.01 -33.44
C GLN A 6 17.79 -8.86 -33.22
N TRP A 7 17.39 -7.61 -33.49
CA TRP A 7 18.21 -6.42 -33.25
C TRP A 7 18.42 -6.14 -31.75
N LEU A 8 17.40 -6.34 -30.92
CA LEU A 8 17.47 -6.13 -29.46
C LEU A 8 18.35 -7.15 -28.72
N LEU A 9 18.51 -8.36 -29.25
CA LEU A 9 19.40 -9.39 -28.71
C LEU A 9 20.87 -9.13 -29.07
N ASN A 10 21.14 -8.55 -30.24
CA ASN A 10 22.50 -8.25 -30.73
C ASN A 10 23.05 -6.91 -30.24
N ALA A 11 22.18 -5.93 -29.94
CA ALA A 11 22.59 -4.75 -29.20
C ALA A 11 22.81 -5.16 -27.74
N HIS A 12 24.00 -4.91 -27.20
CA HIS A 12 24.55 -5.33 -25.90
C HIS A 12 23.75 -4.82 -24.66
N SER A 13 22.44 -5.04 -24.64
CA SER A 13 21.48 -4.58 -23.66
C SER A 13 20.74 -5.79 -23.10
N SER A 14 21.53 -6.74 -22.58
CA SER A 14 21.06 -7.96 -21.92
C SER A 14 19.96 -7.69 -20.90
N LYS A 15 20.01 -6.54 -20.22
CA LYS A 15 18.98 -6.09 -19.28
C LYS A 15 17.62 -5.83 -19.95
N LYS A 16 17.60 -5.22 -21.15
CA LYS A 16 16.36 -4.98 -21.91
C LYS A 16 15.81 -6.25 -22.52
N ALA A 17 16.69 -7.13 -23.02
CA ALA A 17 16.29 -8.45 -23.51
C ALA A 17 15.69 -9.31 -22.38
N TYR A 18 16.34 -9.34 -21.21
CA TYR A 18 15.83 -10.01 -20.02
C TYR A 18 14.49 -9.43 -19.56
N GLN A 19 14.35 -8.09 -19.51
CA GLN A 19 13.09 -7.45 -19.13
C GLN A 19 11.96 -7.82 -20.09
N LEU A 20 12.21 -7.80 -21.40
CA LEU A 20 11.22 -8.19 -22.40
C LEU A 20 10.81 -9.66 -22.26
N VAL A 21 11.77 -10.57 -22.08
CA VAL A 21 11.47 -11.98 -21.83
C VAL A 21 10.67 -12.13 -20.54
N LYS A 22 11.07 -11.44 -19.46
CA LYS A 22 10.35 -11.42 -18.19
C LYS A 22 8.92 -10.91 -18.35
N ASP A 23 8.69 -9.82 -19.06
CA ASP A 23 7.35 -9.26 -19.27
C ASP A 23 6.46 -10.19 -20.13
N LEU A 24 7.07 -10.94 -21.06
CA LEU A 24 6.35 -11.88 -21.94
C LEU A 24 6.08 -13.24 -21.29
N THR A 25 6.93 -13.68 -20.35
CA THR A 25 6.85 -15.01 -19.72
C THR A 25 6.32 -14.98 -18.30
N CYS A 26 6.53 -13.89 -17.57
CA CYS A 26 6.02 -13.70 -16.23
C CYS A 26 4.63 -13.06 -16.36
N THR A 27 3.60 -13.89 -16.41
CA THR A 27 2.27 -13.44 -16.03
C THR A 27 2.39 -13.03 -14.57
N GLU A 28 2.04 -11.78 -14.23
CA GLU A 28 2.01 -11.35 -12.83
C GLU A 28 0.97 -12.22 -12.12
N GLN A 29 1.44 -13.32 -11.54
CA GLN A 29 0.70 -14.05 -10.54
C GLN A 29 0.64 -13.09 -9.37
N GLY A 30 -0.43 -12.28 -9.35
CA GLY A 30 -0.74 -11.43 -8.22
C GLY A 30 -0.54 -12.25 -6.97
N HIS A 31 0.18 -11.68 -5.99
CA HIS A 31 0.48 -12.33 -4.73
C HIS A 31 -0.71 -13.17 -4.28
N THR A 32 -0.62 -14.49 -4.45
CA THR A 32 -1.63 -15.39 -3.92
C THR A 32 -1.48 -15.27 -2.41
N THR A 33 -2.45 -14.61 -1.78
CA THR A 33 -2.50 -14.47 -0.33
C THR A 33 -2.76 -15.86 0.23
N ILE A 34 -1.69 -16.60 0.51
CA ILE A 34 -1.79 -17.91 1.14
C ILE A 34 -2.28 -17.67 2.56
N ILE A 35 -3.53 -18.00 2.82
CA ILE A 35 -4.08 -17.97 4.17
C ILE A 35 -3.83 -19.33 4.79
N GLN A 36 -3.14 -19.32 5.93
CA GLN A 36 -2.93 -20.51 6.73
C GLN A 36 -4.15 -20.73 7.63
N ASN A 37 -4.77 -21.89 7.51
CA ASN A 37 -5.72 -22.37 8.52
C ASN A 37 -4.95 -22.79 9.80
N LYS A 38 -5.66 -22.97 10.92
CA LYS A 38 -5.17 -23.47 12.22
C LYS A 38 -4.39 -24.78 12.11
N GLU A 39 -4.67 -25.58 11.08
CA GLU A 39 -3.99 -26.84 10.78
C GLU A 39 -2.76 -26.68 9.86
N VAL A 40 -2.29 -25.45 9.62
CA VAL A 40 -1.11 -25.13 8.78
C VAL A 40 -1.25 -25.65 7.34
N LYS A 41 -2.49 -25.80 6.85
CA LYS A 41 -2.76 -26.13 5.45
C LYS A 41 -2.95 -24.86 4.64
N CYS A 42 -2.16 -24.69 3.58
CA CYS A 42 -2.28 -23.59 2.64
C CYS A 42 -3.57 -23.72 1.83
N LEU A 43 -4.46 -22.74 1.92
CA LEU A 43 -5.70 -22.69 1.15
C LEU A 43 -5.53 -21.72 -0.02
N ASN A 44 -5.68 -22.23 -1.25
CA ASN A 44 -5.56 -21.46 -2.50
C ASN A 44 -6.92 -21.17 -3.15
N GLU A 45 -8.00 -21.74 -2.63
CA GLU A 45 -9.35 -21.54 -3.16
C GLU A 45 -10.05 -20.37 -2.45
N GLU A 46 -10.66 -19.48 -3.23
CA GLU A 46 -11.34 -18.26 -2.75
C GLU A 46 -12.44 -18.58 -1.71
N GLN A 47 -13.23 -19.63 -1.95
CA GLN A 47 -14.28 -20.07 -1.03
C GLN A 47 -13.72 -20.49 0.34
N HIS A 48 -12.57 -21.14 0.33
CA HIS A 48 -11.88 -21.55 1.55
C HIS A 48 -11.30 -20.36 2.30
N THR A 49 -10.77 -19.36 1.58
CA THR A 49 -10.31 -18.08 2.14
C THR A 49 -11.44 -17.34 2.84
N LEU A 50 -12.61 -17.21 2.20
CA LEU A 50 -13.77 -16.54 2.78
C LEU A 50 -14.28 -17.25 4.04
N LYS A 51 -14.31 -18.58 4.02
CA LYS A 51 -14.68 -19.38 5.20
C LYS A 51 -13.71 -19.14 6.36
N GLN A 52 -12.40 -19.12 6.09
CA GLN A 52 -11.39 -18.88 7.12
C GLN A 52 -11.53 -17.49 7.74
N TRP A 53 -11.74 -16.45 6.92
CA TRP A 53 -12.02 -15.10 7.40
C TRP A 53 -13.28 -15.04 8.26
N THR A 54 -14.35 -15.71 7.81
CA THR A 54 -15.62 -15.75 8.55
C THR A 54 -15.47 -16.40 9.92
N GLU A 55 -14.74 -17.51 9.99
CA GLU A 55 -14.47 -18.22 11.25
C GLU A 55 -13.59 -17.39 12.19
N TYR A 56 -12.49 -16.84 11.68
CA TYR A 56 -11.59 -15.97 12.44
C TYR A 56 -12.31 -14.75 13.02
N CYS A 57 -13.07 -14.03 12.20
CA CYS A 57 -13.85 -12.88 12.66
C CYS A 57 -14.89 -13.28 13.69
N SER A 58 -15.61 -14.39 13.47
CA SER A 58 -16.60 -14.89 14.44
C SER A 58 -15.97 -15.21 15.79
N GLU A 59 -14.75 -15.77 15.81
CA GLU A 59 -14.02 -16.04 17.05
C GLU A 59 -13.58 -14.76 17.77
N LEU A 60 -13.09 -13.76 17.03
CA LEU A 60 -12.75 -12.45 17.60
C LEU A 60 -13.92 -11.81 18.33
N TYR A 61 -15.14 -11.91 17.77
CA TYR A 61 -16.34 -11.34 18.40
C TYR A 61 -16.93 -12.20 19.53
N LYS A 62 -16.61 -13.51 19.58
CA LYS A 62 -17.00 -14.40 20.69
C LYS A 62 -16.05 -14.30 21.88
N ALA A 63 -14.80 -13.93 21.64
CA ALA A 63 -13.82 -13.76 22.70
C ALA A 63 -14.26 -12.64 23.66
N LYS A 64 -14.43 -12.98 24.94
CA LYS A 64 -14.57 -11.99 26.01
C LYS A 64 -13.23 -11.28 26.16
N THR A 65 -13.04 -10.20 25.42
CA THR A 65 -11.83 -9.39 25.50
C THR A 65 -11.72 -8.82 26.91
N THR A 66 -10.76 -9.32 27.69
CA THR A 66 -10.36 -8.68 28.93
C THR A 66 -9.73 -7.34 28.56
N ARG A 67 -10.41 -6.24 28.89
CA ARG A 67 -9.92 -4.89 28.63
C ARG A 67 -8.61 -4.70 29.42
N ASN A 68 -7.47 -4.78 28.74
CA ASN A 68 -6.21 -4.42 29.35
C ASN A 68 -6.16 -2.88 29.48
N PRO A 69 -6.20 -2.31 30.70
CA PRO A 69 -6.17 -0.87 30.89
C PRO A 69 -4.86 -0.23 30.42
N GLU A 70 -3.75 -0.97 30.36
CA GLU A 70 -2.47 -0.46 29.88
C GLU A 70 -2.47 -0.19 28.37
N VAL A 71 -3.17 -1.00 27.58
CA VAL A 71 -3.30 -0.78 26.12
C VAL A 71 -4.07 0.51 25.80
N LEU A 72 -4.96 0.91 26.71
CA LEU A 72 -5.74 2.14 26.60
C LEU A 72 -5.07 3.33 27.29
N ASN A 73 -3.95 3.12 27.98
CA ASN A 73 -3.15 4.18 28.57
C ASN A 73 -2.29 4.82 27.48
N VAL A 74 -2.95 5.54 26.57
CA VAL A 74 -2.26 6.37 25.59
C VAL A 74 -1.74 7.60 26.34
N PRO A 75 -0.41 7.84 26.35
CA PRO A 75 0.13 9.06 26.94
C PRO A 75 -0.54 10.28 26.29
N PRO A 76 -0.87 11.32 27.06
CA PRO A 76 -1.35 12.56 26.48
C PRO A 76 -0.35 13.05 25.45
N ALA A 77 -0.84 13.44 24.27
CA ALA A 77 0.02 13.96 23.21
C ALA A 77 0.77 15.17 23.76
N THR A 78 2.09 15.04 23.88
CA THR A 78 2.98 16.17 24.16
C THR A 78 3.14 16.96 22.87
N ASN A 79 2.14 17.76 22.53
CA ASN A 79 2.21 18.71 21.41
C ASN A 79 3.08 19.93 21.78
N THR A 80 4.23 19.68 22.40
CA THR A 80 5.27 20.68 22.63
C THR A 80 6.18 20.63 21.42
N ASP A 81 5.70 21.17 20.30
CA ASP A 81 6.60 21.57 19.22
C ASP A 81 7.01 23.02 19.49
N ASP A 82 8.16 23.19 20.14
CA ASP A 82 8.71 24.51 20.48
C ASP A 82 9.32 25.21 19.25
N HIS A 83 9.30 24.58 18.07
CA HIS A 83 9.86 25.15 16.85
C HIS A 83 8.81 26.01 16.13
N PRO A 84 9.17 27.22 15.69
CA PRO A 84 8.30 28.01 14.84
C PRO A 84 8.12 27.30 13.49
N ILE A 85 6.86 27.15 13.05
CA ILE A 85 6.54 26.58 11.73
C ILE A 85 7.16 27.46 10.65
N LEU A 86 8.10 26.90 9.87
CA LEU A 86 8.78 27.62 8.81
C LEU A 86 7.94 27.55 7.52
N ARG A 87 7.90 28.66 6.77
CA ARG A 87 7.22 28.71 5.45
C ARG A 87 7.73 27.62 4.51
N GLN A 88 9.03 27.33 4.54
CA GLN A 88 9.66 26.28 3.73
C GLN A 88 9.12 24.87 4.04
N GLU A 89 8.79 24.59 5.31
CA GLU A 89 8.21 23.30 5.72
C GLU A 89 6.80 23.15 5.16
N VAL A 90 6.00 24.21 5.23
CA VAL A 90 4.64 24.24 4.68
C VAL A 90 4.68 24.07 3.15
N GLU A 91 5.58 24.76 2.46
CA GLU A 91 5.76 24.63 1.01
C GLU A 91 6.19 23.20 0.62
N ALA A 92 7.13 22.61 1.36
CA ALA A 92 7.58 21.24 1.14
C ALA A 92 6.44 20.23 1.38
N ALA A 93 5.63 20.43 2.43
CA ALA A 93 4.50 19.58 2.75
C ALA A 93 3.41 19.63 1.66
N ILE A 94 3.07 20.84 1.18
CA ILE A 94 2.11 21.02 0.08
C ILE A 94 2.61 20.32 -1.19
N LYS A 95 3.91 20.46 -1.52
CA LYS A 95 4.53 19.79 -2.67
C LYS A 95 4.53 18.27 -2.55
N ALA A 96 4.64 17.74 -1.33
CA ALA A 96 4.65 16.31 -1.05
C ALA A 96 3.25 15.66 -1.08
N LEU A 97 2.16 16.45 -1.15
CA LEU A 97 0.80 15.90 -1.25
C LEU A 97 0.66 14.99 -2.48
N LYS A 98 0.16 13.78 -2.25
CA LYS A 98 -0.08 12.79 -3.32
C LYS A 98 -1.34 13.17 -4.10
N LYS A 99 -1.24 13.06 -5.42
CA LYS A 99 -2.37 13.24 -6.34
C LYS A 99 -3.26 12.00 -6.39
N GLY A 100 -4.52 12.18 -6.77
CA GLY A 100 -5.52 11.11 -6.91
C GLY A 100 -6.01 10.56 -5.58
N LYS A 101 -5.89 11.32 -4.48
CA LYS A 101 -6.45 10.97 -3.18
C LYS A 101 -7.85 11.56 -3.05
N SER A 102 -8.76 10.80 -2.44
CA SER A 102 -10.10 11.27 -2.13
C SER A 102 -10.03 12.49 -1.21
N ALA A 103 -10.89 13.47 -1.47
CA ALA A 103 -11.02 14.63 -0.60
C ALA A 103 -11.54 14.22 0.79
N GLY A 104 -11.18 15.01 1.81
CA GLY A 104 -11.70 14.85 3.16
C GLY A 104 -13.14 15.34 3.29
N ILE A 105 -13.60 15.49 4.54
CA ILE A 105 -14.96 15.95 4.88
C ILE A 105 -15.29 17.34 4.30
N ASN A 106 -14.28 18.16 4.04
CA ASN A 106 -14.41 19.47 3.43
C ASN A 106 -14.54 19.44 1.90
N ASN A 107 -14.44 18.26 1.27
CA ASN A 107 -14.48 18.08 -0.18
C ASN A 107 -13.41 18.89 -0.96
N ILE A 108 -12.27 19.18 -0.33
CA ILE A 108 -11.13 19.85 -0.98
C ILE A 108 -10.08 18.79 -1.38
N PRO A 109 -9.80 18.59 -2.67
CA PRO A 109 -8.76 17.67 -3.13
C PRO A 109 -7.36 18.29 -2.98
N GLY A 110 -6.34 17.45 -2.81
CA GLY A 110 -4.97 17.90 -2.58
C GLY A 110 -4.37 18.70 -3.74
N GLU A 111 -4.85 18.45 -4.96
CA GLU A 111 -4.48 19.18 -6.18
C GLU A 111 -4.91 20.64 -6.12
N LEU A 112 -6.07 20.94 -5.51
CA LEU A 112 -6.56 22.30 -5.35
C LEU A 112 -5.65 23.09 -4.40
N VAL A 113 -5.21 22.45 -3.31
CA VAL A 113 -4.25 23.02 -2.37
C VAL A 113 -2.90 23.29 -3.05
N GLN A 114 -2.44 22.38 -3.91
CA GLN A 114 -1.21 22.56 -4.68
C GLN A 114 -1.30 23.68 -5.73
N ALA A 115 -2.49 23.92 -6.30
CA ALA A 115 -2.71 24.96 -7.30
C ALA A 115 -2.75 26.37 -6.69
N GLY A 116 -3.20 26.50 -5.42
CA GLY A 116 -3.23 27.75 -4.69
C GLY A 116 -1.87 28.26 -4.18
N ARG A 117 -0.75 27.57 -4.51
CA ARG A 117 0.58 28.07 -4.18
C ARG A 117 0.89 29.33 -5.00
N GLU A 118 1.35 30.38 -4.34
CA GLU A 118 1.91 31.55 -5.03
C GLU A 118 3.18 31.13 -5.79
N ALA A 119 3.42 31.75 -6.96
CA ALA A 119 4.55 31.45 -7.83
C ALA A 119 5.88 31.97 -7.27
#